data_AF-A0A1C3F813-F1
#
_entry.id   AF-A0A1C3F813-F1
#
_cell.length_a   1.000
_cell.length_b   1.000
_cell.length_c   1.000
_cell.angle_alpha   90.00
_cell.angle_beta   90.00
_cell.angle_gamma   90.00
#
_symmetry.space_group_name_H-M   'P 1'
#
loop_
_entity.id
_entity.type
_entity.pdbx_description
1 polymer ?
#
loop_
_entity_poly.entity_id
_entity_poly.type
_entity_poly.pdbx_seq_one_letter_code
_entity_poly.pdbx_strand_id
1 'polypeptide(L)' 'MSGASLKGIDLSSCKIEGLGVTVADLDGCIVSPEQVISFSKLLGLIIKR' A
#
# COMPACT_ATOMS: atom_id res chain seq x y z
N MET A 1 9.78 -1.91 16.22
CA MET A 1 8.32 -1.85 16.03
C MET A 1 7.99 -2.91 15.00
N SER A 2 7.37 -4.02 15.39
CA SER A 2 6.98 -5.07 14.45
C SER A 2 5.84 -4.55 13.59
N GLY A 3 6.11 -4.27 12.31
CA GLY A 3 5.06 -4.02 11.33
C GLY A 3 4.09 -5.20 11.30
N ALA A 4 2.80 -4.91 11.14
CA ALA A 4 1.82 -5.96 10.90
C ALA A 4 1.85 -6.31 9.42
N SER A 5 2.11 -7.59 9.09
CA SER A 5 2.00 -8.06 7.71
C SER A 5 0.57 -7.89 7.21
N LEU A 6 0.40 -7.33 6.01
CA LEU A 6 -0.89 -7.15 5.35
C LEU A 6 -1.17 -8.24 4.31
N LYS A 7 -0.46 -9.36 4.37
CA LYS A 7 -0.61 -10.45 3.42
C LYS A 7 -2.02 -11.02 3.42
N GLY A 8 -2.68 -10.96 2.27
CA GLY A 8 -4.05 -11.43 2.08
C GLY A 8 -5.14 -10.52 2.66
N ILE A 9 -4.77 -9.35 3.20
CA ILE A 9 -5.74 -8.35 3.65
C ILE A 9 -6.24 -7.59 2.43
N ASP A 10 -7.57 -7.45 2.31
CA ASP A 10 -8.21 -6.66 1.28
C ASP A 10 -8.57 -5.27 1.79
N LEU A 11 -7.90 -4.26 1.24
CA LEU A 11 -8.13 -2.84 1.50
C LEU A 11 -8.78 -2.14 0.32
N SER A 12 -9.18 -2.84 -0.75
CA SER A 12 -9.64 -2.25 -2.00
C SER A 12 -10.88 -1.36 -1.86
N SER A 13 -11.70 -1.57 -0.82
CA SER A 13 -12.85 -0.72 -0.48
C SER A 13 -12.57 0.32 0.61
N CYS A 14 -11.37 0.33 1.18
CA CYS A 14 -11.01 1.21 2.28
C CYS A 14 -10.52 2.58 1.78
N LYS A 15 -10.91 3.63 2.49
CA LYS A 15 -10.30 4.94 2.33
C LYS A 15 -9.03 4.99 3.19
N ILE A 16 -7.89 5.18 2.55
CA ILE A 16 -6.59 5.24 3.21
C ILE A 16 -6.09 6.69 3.16
N GLU A 17 -5.89 7.29 4.33
CA GLU A 17 -5.36 8.66 4.46
C GLU A 17 -3.85 8.67 4.79
N GLY A 18 -3.34 7.57 5.34
CA GLY A 18 -1.92 7.36 5.62
C GLY A 18 -1.63 5.92 6.01
N LEU A 19 -0.41 5.45 5.75
CA LEU A 19 0.03 4.09 6.08
C LEU A 19 1.42 4.14 6.74
N GLY A 20 1.53 3.59 7.95
CA GLY A 20 2.81 3.38 8.63
C GLY A 20 3.29 1.96 8.39
N VAL A 21 3.83 1.68 7.21
CA VAL A 21 4.27 0.34 6.81
C VAL A 21 5.66 0.37 6.17
N THR A 22 6.29 -0.79 6.14
CA THR A 22 7.44 -1.06 5.26
C THR A 22 6.95 -1.68 3.95
N VAL A 23 7.83 -1.73 2.94
CA VAL A 23 7.53 -2.42 1.67
C VAL A 23 7.23 -3.90 1.89
N ALA A 24 7.91 -4.53 2.84
CA ALA A 24 7.72 -5.94 3.16
C ALA A 24 6.32 -6.24 3.72
N ASP A 25 5.73 -5.30 4.44
CA ASP A 25 4.39 -5.46 5.02
C ASP A 25 3.29 -5.47 3.94
N LEU A 26 3.55 -4.88 2.76
CA LEU A 26 2.61 -4.81 1.64
C LEU A 26 2.56 -6.10 0.80
N ASP A 27 3.46 -7.07 1.02
CA ASP A 27 3.51 -8.31 0.25
C ASP A 27 2.16 -9.05 0.30
N GLY A 28 1.53 -9.22 -0.86
CA GLY A 28 0.24 -9.90 -0.99
C GLY A 28 -0.97 -9.12 -0.45
N CYS A 29 -0.86 -7.83 -0.14
CA CYS A 29 -1.99 -6.96 0.20
C CYS A 29 -2.83 -6.67 -1.06
N ILE A 30 -4.16 -6.74 -0.94
CA ILE A 30 -5.09 -6.50 -2.05
C ILE A 30 -5.56 -5.04 -1.99
N VAL A 31 -5.41 -4.33 -3.10
CA VAL A 31 -5.67 -2.89 -3.21
C VAL A 31 -6.38 -2.57 -4.51
N SER A 32 -7.08 -1.44 -4.55
CA SER A 32 -7.66 -0.93 -5.78
C SER A 32 -6.63 -0.23 -6.68
N PRO A 33 -6.88 -0.11 -8.00
CA PRO A 33 -5.95 0.56 -8.92
C PRO A 33 -5.62 2.01 -8.50
N GLU A 34 -6.59 2.74 -7.96
CA GLU A 34 -6.36 4.10 -7.46
C GLU A 34 -5.45 4.14 -6.23
N GLN A 35 -5.51 3.13 -5.36
CA GLN A 35 -4.62 3.02 -4.19
C GLN A 35 -3.16 2.78 -4.61
N VAL A 36 -2.92 2.07 -5.73
CA VAL A 36 -1.55 1.84 -6.26
C VAL A 36 -0.83 3.16 -6.53
N ILE A 37 -1.53 4.19 -7.04
CA ILE A 37 -0.95 5.51 -7.30
C ILE A 37 -0.53 6.18 -5.98
N SER A 38 -1.38 6.09 -4.95
CA SER A 38 -1.08 6.64 -3.63
C SER A 38 0.12 5.92 -3.00
N PHE A 39 0.17 4.59 -3.10
CA PHE A 39 1.25 3.78 -2.55
C PHE A 39 2.57 4.02 -3.30
N SER A 40 2.52 4.16 -4.63
CA SER A 40 3.71 4.48 -5.43
C SER A 40 4.39 5.76 -4.95
N LYS A 41 3.62 6.78 -4.55
CA LYS A 41 4.16 8.02 -3.97
C LYS A 41 4.77 7.81 -2.58
N LEU A 42 4.12 7.02 -1.72
CA LEU A 42 4.66 6.67 -0.39
C LEU A 42 5.99 5.90 -0.49
N LEU A 43 6.15 5.11 -1.55
CA LEU A 43 7.36 4.37 -1.87
C LEU A 43 8.41 5.21 -2.61
N GLY A 44 8.15 6.49 -2.88
CA GLY A 44 9.08 7.38 -3.59
C GLY A 44 9.24 7.09 -5.08
N LEU A 45 8.32 6.33 -5.68
CA LEU A 45 8.37 5.97 -7.10
C LEU A 45 7.89 7.14 -7.98
N ILE A 46 8.59 7.36 -9.08
CA ILE A 46 8.18 8.32 -10.12
C ILE A 46 7.40 7.56 -11.18
N ILE A 47 6.10 7.88 -11.30
CA ILE A 47 5.25 7.34 -12.36
C ILE A 47 5.45 8.19 -13.61
N LYS A 48 5.98 7.58 -14.67
CA LYS A 48 6.10 8.21 -15.99
C LYS A 48 4.91 7.81 -16.86
N ARG A 49 4.40 8.77 -17.65
CA ARG A 49 3.37 8.54 -18.67
C ARG A 49 4.00 8.17 -20.01
#